data_AF-A0A4R8LBZ3-F1
#
_entry.id   AF-A0A4R8LBZ3-F1
#
_cell.length_a   1.000
_cell.length_b   1.000
_cell.length_c   1.000
_cell.angle_alpha   90.00
_cell.angle_beta   90.00
_cell.angle_gamma   90.00
#
_symmetry.space_group_name_H-M   'P 1'
#
loop_
_entity.id
_entity.type
_entity.pdbx_description
1 polymer ?
#
loop_
_entity_poly.entity_id
_entity_poly.type
_entity_poly.pdbx_seq_one_letter_code
_entity_poly.pdbx_strand_id
1 'polypeptide(L)'
;MWTKRWTGLLAASALAATISGCGTIPHATSQTSSSSITTPSVHAVMDRLPGNLQAELIGFDARKKRVSHLPIAVKGSNVLYISPMEQYAIQQFHQIWPRMKVYPVVVWTGVTKAQAETIWRKEGYPSDPLPSGQTEYVSQTIPTPDAYHRDGKAWVEVPGILPASQLEDWVTFFH
;
A
#
# COMPACT_ATOMS: atom_id res chain seq x y z
N MET A 1 34.22 35.03 -33.49
CA MET A 1 33.13 35.98 -33.20
C MET A 1 32.48 35.51 -31.89
N TRP A 2 32.57 36.13 -30.70
CA TRP A 2 32.81 37.56 -30.34
C TRP A 2 31.77 38.48 -31.01
N THR A 3 30.96 39.31 -30.34
CA THR A 3 30.74 39.67 -28.90
C THR A 3 29.28 40.18 -28.75
N LYS A 4 28.62 40.23 -27.58
CA LYS A 4 28.51 41.33 -26.56
C LYS A 4 27.42 40.88 -25.55
N ARG A 5 27.47 41.01 -24.21
CA ARG A 5 27.79 42.09 -23.24
C ARG A 5 26.76 43.23 -23.12
N TRP A 6 26.72 43.78 -21.88
CA TRP A 6 26.17 45.06 -21.34
C TRP A 6 24.77 44.97 -20.69
N THR A 7 24.52 45.05 -19.37
CA THR A 7 24.89 45.92 -18.19
C THR A 7 23.99 47.16 -17.96
N GLY A 8 23.56 47.34 -16.70
CA GLY A 8 22.77 48.46 -16.13
C GLY A 8 22.14 47.98 -14.78
N LEU A 9 22.57 48.29 -13.55
CA LEU A 9 22.86 49.60 -12.90
C LEU A 9 21.66 50.55 -13.10
N LEU A 10 20.88 51.01 -12.12
CA LEU A 10 21.11 51.56 -10.75
C LEU A 10 19.74 51.56 -9.99
N ALA A 11 19.55 51.89 -8.69
CA ALA A 11 20.38 52.39 -7.58
C ALA A 11 19.78 51.98 -6.19
N ALA A 12 20.30 52.58 -5.11
CA ALA A 12 20.00 52.42 -3.69
C ALA A 12 18.92 53.38 -3.12
N SER A 13 18.43 53.07 -1.92
CA SER A 13 18.17 54.06 -0.84
C SER A 13 18.17 53.37 0.52
N ALA A 14 18.78 54.01 1.51
CA ALA A 14 18.99 53.46 2.85
C ALA A 14 18.08 54.12 3.89
N LEU A 15 17.75 53.40 4.95
CA LEU A 15 17.45 53.98 6.27
C LEU A 15 18.11 53.11 7.33
N ALA A 16 18.88 53.76 8.20
CA ALA A 16 19.56 53.13 9.33
C ALA A 16 18.82 53.46 10.63
N ALA A 17 18.77 52.50 11.55
CA ALA A 17 18.46 52.74 12.95
C ALA A 17 19.31 51.78 13.81
N THR A 18 20.37 52.31 14.41
CA THR A 18 21.21 51.60 15.38
C THR A 18 20.65 51.76 16.77
N ILE A 19 20.54 50.67 17.54
CA ILE A 19 20.49 50.72 19.00
C ILE A 19 21.42 49.64 19.55
N SER A 20 22.34 50.05 20.44
CA SER A 20 23.38 49.18 20.98
C SER A 20 22.86 48.26 22.07
N GLY A 21 23.29 46.99 22.03
CA GLY A 21 23.23 46.06 23.15
C GLY A 21 24.54 45.27 23.24
N CYS A 22 25.38 45.57 24.23
CA CYS A 22 26.61 44.80 24.48
C CYS A 22 26.28 43.50 25.22
N GLY A 23 26.73 42.35 24.68
CA GLY A 23 26.56 41.05 25.33
C GLY A 23 27.14 39.87 24.55
N THR A 24 28.45 39.66 24.69
CA THR A 24 29.18 38.35 24.57
C THR A 24 28.77 37.32 23.48
N ILE A 25 29.67 37.14 22.50
CA ILE A 25 29.78 35.98 21.58
C ILE A 25 30.54 34.85 22.34
N PRO A 26 30.09 33.57 22.35
CA PRO A 26 30.09 32.64 21.20
C PRO A 26 28.82 31.75 21.13
N HIS A 27 28.56 30.89 20.14
CA HIS A 27 29.37 30.30 19.04
C HIS A 27 28.45 30.07 17.83
N ALA A 28 28.99 29.81 16.63
CA ALA A 28 28.16 29.69 15.42
C ALA A 28 27.47 28.33 15.31
N THR A 29 26.17 28.31 14.98
CA THR A 29 25.54 27.25 14.18
C THR A 29 24.29 27.79 13.52
N SER A 30 24.28 27.85 12.18
CA SER A 30 23.11 28.26 11.42
C SER A 30 22.01 27.21 11.53
N GLN A 31 21.05 27.41 12.42
CA GLN A 31 19.76 26.73 12.33
C GLN A 31 18.81 27.60 11.52
N THR A 32 18.85 27.39 10.20
CA THR A 32 17.70 27.70 9.35
C THR A 32 16.53 26.92 9.91
N SER A 33 15.63 27.58 10.64
CA SER A 33 14.34 27.02 11.04
C SER A 33 13.46 26.88 9.80
N SER A 34 13.84 25.94 8.94
CA SER A 34 12.95 25.33 7.97
C SER A 34 11.89 24.62 8.78
N SER A 35 10.81 25.33 9.09
CA SER A 35 9.53 24.74 9.43
C SER A 35 9.08 23.94 8.21
N SER A 36 9.63 22.74 8.07
CA SER A 36 9.15 21.75 7.13
C SER A 36 7.72 21.48 7.53
N ILE A 37 6.80 22.09 6.79
CA ILE A 37 5.41 21.63 6.73
C ILE A 37 5.54 20.17 6.35
N THR A 38 5.35 19.29 7.33
CA THR A 38 5.43 17.85 7.11
C THR A 38 4.29 17.53 6.17
N THR A 39 4.59 17.41 4.89
CA THR A 39 3.64 16.94 3.88
C THR A 39 3.06 15.65 4.44
N PRO A 40 1.75 15.57 4.72
CA PRO A 40 1.19 14.37 5.33
C PRO A 40 1.47 13.23 4.37
N SER A 41 2.27 12.28 4.83
CA SER A 41 2.55 11.07 4.06
C SER A 41 1.21 10.39 3.79
N VAL A 42 0.90 10.14 2.52
CA VAL A 42 -0.40 9.60 2.09
C VAL A 42 -0.71 8.24 2.76
N HIS A 43 0.33 7.58 3.27
CA HIS A 43 0.29 6.41 4.16
C HIS A 43 -0.65 6.55 5.37
N ALA A 44 -1.02 7.75 5.83
CA ALA A 44 -1.81 7.93 7.05
C ALA A 44 -3.35 7.82 6.91
N VAL A 45 -3.91 7.70 5.69
CA VAL A 45 -5.35 7.96 5.46
C VAL A 45 -6.18 6.72 5.06
N MET A 46 -5.56 5.56 4.80
CA MET A 46 -6.31 4.31 4.53
C MET A 46 -5.79 3.04 5.24
N ASP A 47 -4.98 3.17 6.29
CA ASP A 47 -4.54 2.03 7.14
C ASP A 47 -5.68 1.24 7.79
N ARG A 48 -6.89 1.80 7.84
CA ARG A 48 -8.08 1.18 8.41
C ARG A 48 -9.29 1.52 7.56
N LEU A 49 -10.03 0.49 7.15
CA LEU A 49 -11.40 0.66 6.70
C LEU A 49 -12.18 1.41 7.81
N PRO A 50 -12.97 2.46 7.48
CA PRO A 50 -13.75 3.21 8.46
C PRO A 50 -14.52 2.31 9.43
N GLY A 51 -14.56 2.67 10.72
CA GLY A 51 -15.06 1.78 11.77
C GLY A 51 -16.51 1.34 11.58
N ASN A 52 -17.34 2.17 10.97
CA ASN A 52 -18.71 1.82 10.56
C ASN A 52 -18.72 0.71 9.49
N LEU A 53 -17.86 0.81 8.46
CA LEU A 53 -17.75 -0.20 7.41
C LEU A 53 -17.17 -1.51 7.94
N GLN A 54 -16.27 -1.49 8.94
CA GLN A 54 -15.80 -2.72 9.60
C GLN A 54 -16.91 -3.45 10.37
N ALA A 55 -17.83 -2.72 10.98
CA ALA A 55 -18.97 -3.31 11.69
C ALA A 55 -20.02 -3.92 10.73
N GLU A 56 -20.04 -3.48 9.47
CA GLU A 56 -20.91 -4.00 8.40
C GLU A 56 -20.30 -5.22 7.66
N LEU A 57 -19.03 -5.55 7.90
CA LEU A 57 -18.40 -6.73 7.29
C LEU A 57 -19.02 -8.03 7.84
N ILE A 58 -19.63 -8.81 6.95
CA ILE A 58 -20.16 -10.14 7.26
C ILE A 58 -19.02 -11.03 7.79
N GLY A 59 -19.27 -11.80 8.86
CA GLY A 59 -18.25 -12.67 9.44
C GLY A 59 -17.71 -13.74 8.48
N PHE A 60 -16.50 -14.25 8.75
CA PHE A 60 -15.79 -15.24 7.94
C PHE A 60 -16.64 -16.46 7.56
N ASP A 61 -17.17 -17.21 8.54
CA ASP A 61 -17.96 -18.43 8.28
C ASP A 61 -19.23 -18.17 7.48
N ALA A 62 -19.90 -17.04 7.71
CA ALA A 62 -21.13 -16.66 7.01
C ALA A 62 -20.90 -16.31 5.52
N ARG A 63 -19.64 -16.11 5.10
CA ARG A 63 -19.25 -15.89 3.70
C ARG A 63 -18.72 -17.12 2.99
N LYS A 64 -18.42 -18.21 3.69
CA LYS A 64 -17.92 -19.44 3.08
C LYS A 64 -18.94 -20.00 2.10
N LYS A 65 -18.52 -20.21 0.86
CA LYS A 65 -19.31 -20.91 -0.17
C LYS A 65 -18.52 -22.10 -0.69
N ARG A 66 -19.22 -23.13 -1.16
CA ARG A 66 -18.58 -24.26 -1.85
C ARG A 66 -18.84 -24.14 -3.35
N VAL A 67 -17.78 -24.10 -4.14
CA VAL A 67 -17.84 -24.00 -5.61
C VAL A 67 -17.07 -25.12 -6.29
N SER A 68 -17.40 -25.43 -7.55
CA SER A 68 -16.76 -26.49 -8.32
C SER A 68 -15.50 -26.04 -9.06
N HIS A 69 -15.40 -24.75 -9.41
CA HIS A 69 -14.34 -24.19 -10.24
C HIS A 69 -13.84 -22.86 -9.69
N LEU A 70 -12.60 -22.52 -10.01
CA LEU A 70 -12.04 -21.19 -9.78
C LEU A 70 -12.47 -20.23 -10.91
N PRO A 71 -12.56 -18.91 -10.65
CA PRO A 71 -12.82 -17.91 -11.70
C PRO A 71 -11.78 -17.92 -12.82
N ILE A 72 -10.51 -18.19 -12.48
CA ILE A 72 -9.38 -18.31 -13.42
C ILE A 72 -8.55 -19.51 -12.97
N ALA A 73 -8.44 -20.54 -13.81
CA ALA A 73 -7.79 -21.80 -13.43
C ALA A 73 -6.29 -21.63 -13.17
N VAL A 74 -5.85 -21.92 -11.95
CA VAL A 74 -4.43 -21.96 -11.55
C VAL A 74 -4.10 -23.29 -10.85
N LYS A 75 -2.81 -23.62 -10.77
CA LYS A 75 -2.32 -24.84 -10.11
C LYS A 75 -1.97 -24.56 -8.66
N GLY A 76 -2.77 -25.03 -7.72
CA GLY A 76 -2.50 -24.93 -6.29
C GLY A 76 -3.61 -25.57 -5.45
N SER A 77 -3.40 -25.67 -4.14
CA SER A 77 -4.46 -26.04 -3.17
C SER A 77 -5.05 -24.81 -2.46
N ASN A 78 -4.36 -23.67 -2.52
CA ASN A 78 -4.75 -22.40 -1.94
C ASN A 78 -4.56 -21.32 -3.00
N VAL A 79 -5.51 -20.41 -3.16
CA VAL A 79 -5.45 -19.32 -4.15
C VAL A 79 -5.99 -18.03 -3.55
N LEU A 80 -5.36 -16.90 -3.86
CA LEU A 80 -5.83 -15.56 -3.52
C LEU A 80 -5.88 -14.72 -4.80
N TYR A 81 -7.08 -14.33 -5.22
CA TYR A 81 -7.29 -13.32 -6.24
C TYR A 81 -7.37 -11.95 -5.58
N ILE A 82 -6.61 -10.99 -6.08
CA ILE A 82 -6.55 -9.64 -5.51
C ILE A 82 -6.09 -8.66 -6.58
N SER A 83 -6.61 -7.43 -6.58
CA SER A 83 -6.13 -6.35 -7.43
C SER A 83 -5.04 -5.55 -6.69
N PRO A 84 -3.97 -5.08 -7.37
CA PRO A 84 -2.98 -4.19 -6.75
C PRO A 84 -3.57 -2.84 -6.32
N MET A 85 -4.82 -2.52 -6.70
CA MET A 85 -5.53 -1.32 -6.26
C MET A 85 -6.25 -1.52 -4.90
N GLU A 86 -6.40 -2.76 -4.41
CA GLU A 86 -7.16 -3.10 -3.20
C GLU A 86 -6.31 -2.97 -1.93
N GLN A 87 -5.80 -1.77 -1.70
CA GLN A 87 -4.80 -1.48 -0.66
C GLN A 87 -5.15 -2.02 0.73
N TYR A 88 -6.41 -1.86 1.17
CA TYR A 88 -6.82 -2.37 2.48
C TYR A 88 -6.83 -3.91 2.55
N ALA A 89 -7.16 -4.61 1.45
CA ALA A 89 -7.06 -6.07 1.40
C ALA A 89 -5.59 -6.53 1.43
N ILE A 90 -4.72 -5.86 0.66
CA ILE A 90 -3.28 -6.10 0.68
C ILE A 90 -2.72 -5.92 2.09
N GLN A 91 -3.11 -4.87 2.81
CA GLN A 91 -2.70 -4.64 4.20
C GLN A 91 -3.15 -5.75 5.15
N GLN A 92 -4.38 -6.26 5.04
CA GLN A 92 -4.85 -7.40 5.87
C GLN A 92 -4.00 -8.65 5.64
N PHE A 93 -3.76 -9.01 4.38
CA PHE A 93 -2.93 -10.17 4.06
C PHE A 93 -1.46 -9.95 4.43
N HIS A 94 -0.90 -8.76 4.24
CA HIS A 94 0.46 -8.43 4.64
C HIS A 94 0.67 -8.56 6.17
N GLN A 95 -0.33 -8.22 6.99
CA GLN A 95 -0.29 -8.39 8.46
C GLN A 95 -0.28 -9.87 8.90
N ILE A 96 -0.91 -10.76 8.14
CA ILE A 96 -0.94 -12.20 8.46
C ILE A 96 0.16 -13.01 7.74
N TRP A 97 0.73 -12.49 6.64
CA TRP A 97 1.68 -13.17 5.76
C TRP A 97 2.84 -13.86 6.53
N PRO A 98 3.54 -13.20 7.47
CA PRO A 98 4.67 -13.83 8.19
C PRO A 98 4.28 -15.00 9.09
N ARG A 99 2.97 -15.23 9.30
CA ARG A 99 2.40 -16.26 10.17
C ARG A 99 1.78 -17.42 9.39
N MET A 100 1.73 -17.31 8.05
CA MET A 100 1.24 -18.36 7.17
C MET A 100 2.27 -19.48 7.04
N LYS A 101 1.84 -20.73 7.21
CA LYS A 101 2.69 -21.91 6.96
C LYS A 101 2.67 -22.35 5.49
N VAL A 102 1.58 -22.07 4.79
CA VAL A 102 1.36 -22.39 3.38
C VAL A 102 0.86 -21.12 2.71
N TYR A 103 1.65 -20.60 1.76
CA TYR A 103 1.25 -19.42 0.99
C TYR A 103 0.29 -19.83 -0.15
N PRO A 104 -0.79 -19.06 -0.40
CA PRO A 104 -1.65 -19.27 -1.55
C PRO A 104 -0.92 -18.91 -2.85
N VAL A 105 -1.37 -19.45 -3.97
CA VAL A 105 -1.04 -18.89 -5.28
C VAL A 105 -1.67 -17.49 -5.34
N VAL A 106 -0.86 -16.45 -5.51
CA VAL A 106 -1.36 -15.07 -5.59
C VAL A 106 -1.61 -14.74 -7.05
N VAL A 107 -2.84 -14.33 -7.36
CA VAL A 107 -3.27 -13.98 -8.72
C VAL A 107 -3.63 -12.49 -8.73
N TRP A 108 -2.71 -11.68 -9.27
CA TRP A 108 -2.92 -10.24 -9.41
C TRP A 108 -3.85 -9.94 -10.60
N THR A 109 -5.05 -9.47 -10.30
CA THR A 109 -6.15 -9.32 -11.27
C THR A 109 -6.25 -7.91 -11.85
N GLY A 110 -6.79 -7.82 -13.07
CA GLY A 110 -6.95 -6.58 -13.83
C GLY A 110 -5.63 -5.94 -14.32
N VAL A 111 -4.50 -6.64 -14.24
CA VAL A 111 -3.16 -6.06 -14.47
C VAL A 111 -2.16 -7.01 -15.11
N THR A 112 -1.19 -6.43 -15.82
CA THR A 112 0.10 -7.06 -16.13
C THR A 112 1.09 -6.88 -14.97
N LYS A 113 2.15 -7.70 -14.92
CA LYS A 113 3.22 -7.59 -13.93
C LYS A 113 3.82 -6.17 -13.84
N ALA A 114 4.12 -5.55 -14.98
CA ALA A 114 4.72 -4.20 -15.00
C ALA A 114 3.77 -3.13 -14.43
N GLN A 115 2.46 -3.26 -14.65
CA GLN A 115 1.44 -2.38 -14.04
C GLN A 115 1.34 -2.63 -12.54
N ALA A 116 1.30 -3.88 -12.10
CA ALA A 116 1.25 -4.24 -10.68
C ALA A 116 2.45 -3.66 -9.92
N GLU A 117 3.67 -3.86 -10.41
CA GLU A 117 4.89 -3.28 -9.83
C GLU A 117 4.90 -1.74 -9.81
N THR A 118 4.31 -1.10 -10.81
CA THR A 118 4.19 0.36 -10.87
C THR A 118 3.22 0.88 -9.82
N ILE A 119 2.09 0.18 -9.62
CA ILE A 119 1.10 0.49 -8.59
C ILE A 119 1.72 0.28 -7.21
N TRP A 120 2.31 -0.89 -6.92
CA TRP A 120 2.94 -1.17 -5.62
C TRP A 120 3.97 -0.11 -5.22
N ARG A 121 4.86 0.29 -6.15
CA ARG A 121 5.85 1.34 -5.92
C ARG A 121 5.23 2.71 -5.64
N LYS A 122 4.12 3.05 -6.31
CA LYS A 122 3.35 4.28 -6.05
C LYS A 122 2.69 4.26 -4.66
N GLU A 123 2.23 3.10 -4.22
CA GLU A 123 1.59 2.88 -2.92
C GLU A 123 2.59 2.54 -1.78
N GLY A 124 3.90 2.71 -2.03
CA GLY A 124 4.95 2.63 -1.00
C GLY A 124 5.64 1.27 -0.83
N TYR A 125 5.20 0.21 -1.53
CA TYR A 125 5.85 -1.10 -1.46
C TYR A 125 7.07 -1.17 -2.41
N PRO A 126 8.25 -1.61 -1.93
CA PRO A 126 9.45 -1.71 -2.77
C PRO A 126 9.42 -2.91 -3.75
N SER A 127 8.54 -3.89 -3.51
CA SER A 127 8.41 -5.14 -4.26
C SER A 127 6.96 -5.65 -4.21
N ASP A 128 6.70 -6.87 -4.68
CA ASP A 128 5.43 -7.58 -4.43
C ASP A 128 5.14 -7.59 -2.92
N PRO A 129 3.97 -7.06 -2.47
CA PRO A 129 3.61 -7.01 -1.06
C PRO A 129 3.14 -8.36 -0.52
N LEU A 130 2.75 -9.30 -1.38
CA LEU A 130 2.25 -10.63 -1.00
C LEU A 130 3.09 -11.72 -1.70
N PRO A 131 4.41 -11.79 -1.44
CA PRO A 131 5.30 -12.69 -2.14
C PRO A 131 4.90 -14.15 -1.88
N SER A 132 4.69 -14.91 -2.95
CA SER A 132 4.36 -16.34 -2.92
C SER A 132 5.33 -17.15 -3.75
N GLY A 133 5.37 -18.47 -3.51
CA GLY A 133 6.11 -19.43 -4.36
C GLY A 133 5.54 -19.53 -5.78
N GLN A 134 4.30 -19.10 -6.00
CA GLN A 134 3.71 -18.92 -7.32
C GLN A 134 2.83 -17.66 -7.34
N THR A 135 3.16 -16.74 -8.25
CA THR A 135 2.42 -15.50 -8.48
C THR A 135 2.06 -15.39 -9.97
N GLU A 136 0.78 -15.23 -10.26
CA GLU A 136 0.22 -15.06 -11.59
C GLU A 136 -0.28 -13.62 -11.81
N TYR A 137 -0.32 -13.16 -13.06
CA TYR A 137 -0.80 -11.82 -13.42
C TYR A 137 -1.77 -11.93 -14.59
N VAL A 138 -2.98 -11.39 -14.43
CA VAL A 138 -4.08 -11.59 -15.37
C VAL A 138 -4.82 -10.28 -15.66
N SER A 139 -5.04 -10.00 -16.94
CA SER A 139 -5.78 -8.81 -17.38
C SER A 139 -7.28 -8.86 -17.07
N GLN A 140 -7.82 -10.03 -16.71
CA GLN A 140 -9.20 -10.18 -16.25
C GLN A 140 -9.32 -9.62 -14.84
N THR A 141 -10.25 -8.69 -14.65
CA THR A 141 -10.60 -8.14 -13.33
C THR A 141 -11.53 -9.11 -12.59
N ILE A 142 -11.30 -9.28 -11.29
CA ILE A 142 -12.29 -9.86 -10.37
C ILE A 142 -12.79 -8.72 -9.46
N PRO A 143 -14.11 -8.58 -9.19
CA PRO A 143 -14.66 -7.35 -8.59
C PRO A 143 -14.30 -7.10 -7.12
N THR A 144 -13.80 -8.12 -6.43
CA THR A 144 -13.41 -8.10 -5.01
C THR A 144 -12.21 -9.01 -4.82
N PRO A 145 -11.43 -8.86 -3.71
CA PRO A 145 -10.46 -9.89 -3.34
C PRO A 145 -11.22 -11.18 -3.07
N ASP A 146 -10.64 -12.34 -3.37
CA ASP A 146 -11.34 -13.61 -3.22
C ASP A 146 -10.36 -14.76 -2.96
N ALA A 147 -10.63 -15.52 -1.91
CA ALA A 147 -9.73 -16.51 -1.35
C ALA A 147 -10.32 -17.91 -1.45
N TYR A 148 -9.52 -18.87 -1.92
CA TYR A 148 -9.95 -20.23 -2.20
C TYR A 148 -9.05 -21.26 -1.51
N HIS A 149 -9.67 -22.26 -0.89
CA HIS A 149 -9.02 -23.45 -0.34
C HIS A 149 -9.59 -24.72 -0.98
N ARG A 150 -8.74 -25.70 -1.30
CA ARG A 150 -9.10 -26.91 -2.04
C ARG A 150 -9.61 -28.02 -1.10
N ASP A 151 -10.93 -28.16 -1.03
CA ASP A 151 -11.61 -29.21 -0.27
C ASP A 151 -11.94 -30.41 -1.19
N GLY A 152 -10.96 -31.30 -1.35
CA GLY A 152 -11.04 -32.51 -2.15
C GLY A 152 -11.25 -32.21 -3.65
N LYS A 153 -12.48 -32.44 -4.14
CA LYS A 153 -12.88 -32.15 -5.52
C LYS A 153 -13.47 -30.74 -5.71
N ALA A 154 -13.86 -30.08 -4.63
CA ALA A 154 -14.46 -28.75 -4.62
C ALA A 154 -13.47 -27.69 -4.14
N TRP A 155 -13.91 -26.44 -4.13
CA TRP A 155 -13.25 -25.33 -3.47
C TRP A 155 -14.17 -24.75 -2.40
N VAL A 156 -13.58 -24.29 -1.30
CA VAL A 156 -14.21 -23.34 -0.38
C VAL A 156 -13.76 -21.94 -0.81
N GLU A 157 -14.71 -21.09 -1.15
CA GLU A 157 -14.58 -19.67 -1.51
C GLU A 157 -14.86 -18.81 -0.26
N VAL A 158 -14.04 -17.79 -0.03
CA VAL A 158 -14.27 -16.73 0.95
C VAL A 158 -14.00 -15.38 0.27
N PRO A 159 -15.05 -14.68 -0.20
CA PRO A 159 -14.89 -13.40 -0.89
C PRO A 159 -14.70 -12.25 0.09
N GLY A 160 -13.88 -11.29 -0.30
CA GLY A 160 -13.66 -10.01 0.38
C GLY A 160 -12.66 -10.04 1.54
N ILE A 161 -12.69 -8.96 2.31
CA ILE A 161 -11.84 -8.66 3.49
C ILE A 161 -12.52 -9.08 4.79
N LEU A 162 -11.77 -9.40 5.85
CA LEU A 162 -12.35 -9.79 7.15
C LEU A 162 -12.52 -8.61 8.11
N PRO A 163 -13.44 -8.69 9.09
CA PRO A 163 -13.37 -7.85 10.28
C PRO A 163 -11.98 -7.97 10.94
N ALA A 164 -11.44 -6.89 11.51
CA ALA A 164 -10.11 -6.92 12.13
C ALA A 164 -9.97 -7.96 13.26
N SER A 165 -11.09 -8.30 13.94
CA SER A 165 -11.17 -9.35 14.95
C SER A 165 -11.07 -10.79 14.41
N GLN A 166 -11.13 -10.97 13.09
CA GLN A 166 -11.15 -12.27 12.40
C GLN A 166 -9.94 -12.49 11.48
N LEU A 167 -8.91 -11.63 11.52
CA LEU A 167 -7.74 -11.76 10.64
C LEU A 167 -7.00 -13.12 10.79
N GLU A 168 -7.03 -13.72 11.97
CA GLU A 168 -6.46 -15.06 12.22
C GLU A 168 -7.16 -16.19 11.46
N ASP A 169 -8.43 -15.98 11.07
CA ASP A 169 -9.18 -16.96 10.31
C ASP A 169 -8.54 -17.21 8.93
N TRP A 170 -7.85 -16.21 8.34
CA TRP A 170 -7.06 -16.40 7.12
C TRP A 170 -5.88 -17.35 7.30
N VAL A 171 -5.20 -17.31 8.45
CA VAL A 171 -4.07 -18.21 8.75
C VAL A 171 -4.57 -19.65 8.84
N THR A 172 -5.77 -19.84 9.39
CA THR A 172 -6.44 -21.15 9.50
C THR A 172 -7.01 -21.61 8.15
N PHE A 173 -7.54 -20.70 7.33
CA PHE A 173 -8.16 -20.99 6.04
C PHE A 173 -7.20 -21.61 5.03
N PHE A 174 -5.95 -21.14 5.00
CA PHE A 174 -4.94 -21.58 4.05
C PHE A 174 -4.04 -22.71 4.57
N HIS A 175 -4.30 -23.26 5.77
CA HIS A 175 -3.51 -24.35 6.37
C HIS A 175 -3.94 -25.74 5.85
#